data_AF-A0A1B7MDP8-F1
#
_entry.id   AF-A0A1B7MDP8-F1
#
_cell.length_a   1.000
_cell.length_b   1.000
_cell.length_c   1.000
_cell.angle_alpha   90.00
_cell.angle_beta   90.00
_cell.angle_gamma   90.00
#
_symmetry.space_group_name_H-M   'P 1'
#
loop_
_entity.id
_entity.type
_entity.pdbx_description
1 polymer ?
#
loop_
_entity_poly.entity_id
_entity_poly.type
_entity_poly.pdbx_seq_one_letter_code
_entity_poly.pdbx_strand_id
1 'polypeptide(L)'
;MLVQPIHGHLCRSPRLRFSDAQKRAVITWAKALGAPNVPTLYGLKKCHNRICDQVGNPTEKVKANSGNIFYLNSIAKAIAKDYANPLTRMCMQDYPEDGQGRMSQAHHGEKMLDLPEGLAVPSVRVDKKIYFTGELLQQSSRSYFIPKRFFQAYLPDGDAAHPEPVILAIGNPVAWTASGFIVDPEQIITEVSTFARTFEEIEESELECGFTGGRLVLSVPLIIFIDDVSGNVSKQWNKHHVVYMSNAAMPRQMLEKEFCVRFVSSSPHASPLELAKGVKDSISTAAEHGVIAWDCKYEEEIMLVPYGLFKAGDNPMQA
;
A
#
# COMPACT_ATOMS: atom_id res chain seq x y z
N MET A 1 18.11 28.32 -0.33
CA MET A 1 18.11 27.97 -1.77
C MET A 1 19.33 27.09 -2.03
N LEU A 2 19.23 25.79 -1.76
CA LEU A 2 20.34 24.84 -1.90
C LEU A 2 20.26 24.21 -3.29
N VAL A 3 21.13 24.66 -4.19
CA VAL A 3 21.31 24.06 -5.52
C VAL A 3 21.98 22.69 -5.32
N GLN A 4 21.19 21.62 -5.35
CA GLN A 4 21.73 20.25 -5.40
C GLN A 4 22.38 20.02 -6.77
N PRO A 5 23.58 19.39 -6.85
CA PRO A 5 24.24 19.14 -8.12
C PRO A 5 23.54 18.00 -8.89
N ILE A 6 22.85 18.38 -9.96
CA ILE A 6 22.01 17.56 -10.86
C ILE A 6 22.79 16.45 -11.61
N HIS A 7 24.12 16.42 -11.52
CA HIS A 7 24.98 15.64 -12.42
C HIS A 7 25.06 14.12 -12.11
N GLY A 8 24.58 13.65 -10.95
CA GLY A 8 24.63 12.23 -10.57
C GLY A 8 23.37 11.41 -10.90
N HIS A 9 22.21 12.08 -11.07
CA HIS A 9 20.91 11.40 -11.16
C HIS A 9 20.56 10.90 -12.56
N LEU A 10 21.15 11.47 -13.62
CA LEU A 10 20.79 11.16 -15.00
C LEU A 10 21.06 9.68 -15.35
N CYS A 11 22.20 9.13 -14.94
CA CYS A 11 22.65 7.82 -15.41
C CYS A 11 22.01 6.60 -14.74
N ARG A 12 21.22 6.81 -13.68
CA ARG A 12 20.58 5.74 -12.88
C ARG A 12 19.20 6.15 -12.37
N SER A 13 18.49 6.99 -13.13
CA SER A 13 17.05 7.14 -12.93
C SER A 13 16.40 5.75 -13.03
N PRO A 14 15.49 5.35 -12.13
CA PRO A 14 14.69 4.14 -12.30
C PRO A 14 14.02 4.07 -13.68
N ARG A 15 13.74 5.25 -14.25
CA ARG A 15 13.08 5.47 -15.54
C ARG A 15 14.05 5.55 -16.72
N LEU A 16 15.36 5.63 -16.49
CA LEU A 16 16.37 5.72 -17.55
C LEU A 16 17.66 5.03 -17.11
N ARG A 17 17.79 3.75 -17.46
CA ARG A 17 18.96 2.93 -17.14
C ARG A 17 20.01 3.04 -18.24
N PHE A 18 21.19 3.54 -17.90
CA PHE A 18 22.33 3.54 -18.80
C PHE A 18 23.21 2.30 -18.57
N SER A 19 23.62 1.65 -19.66
CA SER A 19 24.66 0.64 -19.63
C SER A 19 26.00 1.24 -19.22
N ASP A 20 26.95 0.41 -18.77
CA ASP A 20 28.30 0.89 -18.43
C ASP A 20 29.02 1.47 -19.66
N ALA A 21 28.70 0.98 -20.88
CA ALA A 21 29.18 1.58 -22.11
C ALA A 21 28.63 3.00 -22.32
N GLN A 22 27.32 3.19 -22.16
CA GLN A 22 26.70 4.51 -22.31
C GLN A 22 27.17 5.49 -21.22
N LYS A 23 27.30 5.04 -19.96
CA LYS A 23 27.87 5.87 -18.89
C LYS A 23 29.28 6.32 -19.21
N ARG A 24 30.12 5.42 -19.73
CA ARG A 24 31.47 5.77 -20.18
C ARG A 24 31.44 6.79 -21.30
N ALA A 25 30.57 6.60 -22.30
CA ALA A 25 30.42 7.55 -23.40
C ALA A 25 30.04 8.96 -22.89
N VAL A 26 29.05 9.07 -21.99
CA VAL A 26 28.63 10.34 -21.39
C VAL A 26 29.77 10.99 -20.59
N ILE A 27 30.51 10.22 -19.79
CA ILE A 27 31.66 10.72 -19.02
C ILE A 27 32.78 11.21 -19.96
N THR A 28 33.10 10.44 -21.00
CA THR A 28 34.13 10.80 -21.99
C THR A 28 33.75 12.07 -22.73
N TRP A 29 32.49 12.20 -23.13
CA TRP A 29 31.97 13.39 -23.80
C TRP A 29 32.03 14.62 -22.87
N ALA A 30 31.60 14.50 -21.61
CA ALA A 30 31.68 15.58 -20.63
C ALA A 30 33.12 16.04 -20.39
N LYS A 31 34.09 15.11 -20.36
CA LYS A 31 35.52 15.43 -20.28
C LYS A 31 36.02 16.17 -21.52
N ALA A 32 35.62 15.74 -22.71
CA ALA A 32 36.02 16.37 -23.96
C ALA A 32 35.51 17.81 -24.10
N LEU A 33 34.37 18.12 -23.50
CA LEU A 33 33.80 19.48 -23.43
C LEU A 33 34.44 20.36 -22.35
N GLY A 34 35.43 19.86 -21.59
CA GLY A 34 36.09 20.62 -20.53
C GLY A 34 35.21 20.87 -19.30
N ALA A 35 34.16 20.06 -19.08
CA ALA A 35 33.31 20.21 -17.90
C ALA A 35 34.12 20.03 -16.61
N PRO A 36 33.98 20.91 -15.60
CA PRO A 36 34.66 20.75 -14.33
C PRO A 36 34.03 19.60 -13.51
N ASN A 37 34.84 18.95 -12.67
CA ASN A 37 34.38 17.95 -11.69
C ASN A 37 33.63 16.72 -12.26
N VAL A 38 33.98 16.26 -13.46
CA VAL A 38 33.33 15.07 -14.06
C VAL A 38 33.66 13.80 -13.24
N PRO A 39 32.65 13.07 -12.74
CA PRO A 39 32.87 11.88 -11.93
C PRO A 39 33.48 10.74 -12.75
N THR A 40 34.26 9.89 -12.10
CA THR A 40 34.72 8.63 -12.71
C THR A 40 33.61 7.58 -12.68
N LEU A 41 33.66 6.59 -13.59
CA LEU A 41 32.73 5.47 -13.56
C LEU A 41 32.77 4.73 -12.21
N TYR A 42 33.98 4.60 -11.63
CA TYR A 42 34.17 4.05 -10.30
C TYR A 42 33.49 4.91 -9.23
N GLY A 43 33.65 6.24 -9.28
CA GLY A 43 32.99 7.17 -8.36
C GLY A 43 31.46 7.07 -8.42
N LEU A 44 30.88 6.94 -9.61
CA LEU A 44 29.44 6.69 -9.79
C LEU A 44 29.00 5.35 -9.18
N LYS A 45 29.79 4.29 -9.35
CA LYS A 45 29.50 2.98 -8.74
C LYS A 45 29.58 3.03 -7.22
N LYS A 46 30.61 3.66 -6.67
CA LYS A 46 30.80 3.82 -5.21
C LYS A 46 29.68 4.65 -4.58
N CYS A 47 29.30 5.76 -5.22
CA CYS A 47 28.18 6.59 -4.77
C CYS A 47 26.86 5.79 -4.75
N HIS A 48 26.61 5.00 -5.80
CA HIS A 48 25.44 4.15 -5.86
C HIS A 48 25.41 3.09 -4.76
N ASN A 49 26.52 2.39 -4.54
CA ASN A 49 26.58 1.39 -3.47
C ASN A 49 26.27 2.04 -2.12
N ARG A 50 26.84 3.22 -1.84
CA ARG A 50 26.51 3.99 -0.64
C ARG A 50 25.02 4.32 -0.51
N ILE A 51 24.36 4.71 -1.61
CA ILE A 51 22.90 4.97 -1.61
C ILE A 51 22.13 3.66 -1.36
N CYS A 52 22.53 2.55 -1.98
CA CYS A 52 21.90 1.25 -1.75
C CYS A 52 22.11 0.74 -0.32
N ASP A 53 23.25 1.03 0.30
CA ASP A 53 23.53 0.67 1.69
C ASP A 53 22.65 1.49 2.64
N GLN A 54 22.32 2.74 2.28
CA GLN A 54 21.47 3.62 3.09
C GLN A 54 19.96 3.42 2.87
N VAL A 55 19.53 3.24 1.63
CA VAL A 55 18.10 3.19 1.24
C VAL A 55 17.62 1.75 1.00
N GLY A 56 18.56 0.80 0.98
CA GLY A 56 18.33 -0.60 0.64
C GLY A 56 18.28 -0.84 -0.88
N ASN A 57 18.55 -2.09 -1.27
CA ASN A 57 18.17 -2.61 -2.58
C ASN A 57 16.75 -3.19 -2.46
N PRO A 58 15.77 -2.74 -3.28
CA PRO A 58 14.44 -3.33 -3.25
C PRO A 58 14.41 -4.74 -3.88
N THR A 59 15.42 -5.10 -4.68
CA THR A 59 15.38 -6.30 -5.52
C THR A 59 15.99 -7.51 -4.83
N GLU A 60 15.21 -8.60 -4.76
CA GLU A 60 15.56 -9.90 -4.21
C GLU A 60 15.57 -10.95 -5.31
N LYS A 61 16.51 -11.90 -5.23
CA LYS A 61 16.62 -13.01 -6.18
C LYS A 61 15.73 -14.15 -5.71
N VAL A 62 14.79 -14.57 -6.56
CA VAL A 62 13.87 -15.67 -6.28
C VAL A 62 14.18 -16.83 -7.22
N LYS A 63 14.22 -18.05 -6.67
CA LYS A 63 14.35 -19.28 -7.44
C LYS A 63 13.01 -20.01 -7.40
N ALA A 64 12.38 -20.18 -8.55
CA ALA A 64 11.17 -20.97 -8.71
C ALA A 64 11.44 -22.46 -8.46
N ASN A 65 10.39 -23.22 -8.14
CA ASN A 65 10.49 -24.67 -7.92
C ASN A 65 10.99 -25.42 -9.17
N SER A 66 10.74 -24.88 -10.36
CA SER A 66 11.26 -25.39 -11.64
C SER A 66 12.76 -25.21 -11.84
N GLY A 67 13.41 -24.39 -11.00
CA GLY A 67 14.79 -23.96 -11.16
C GLY A 67 14.98 -22.61 -11.84
N ASN A 68 13.92 -22.03 -12.42
CA ASN A 68 13.97 -20.71 -13.04
C ASN A 68 14.32 -19.62 -12.01
N ILE A 69 15.14 -18.66 -12.42
CA ILE A 69 15.53 -17.52 -11.58
C ILE A 69 14.84 -16.27 -12.10
N PHE A 70 14.24 -15.52 -11.20
CA PHE A 70 13.73 -14.17 -11.46
C PHE A 70 14.03 -13.25 -10.28
N TYR A 71 13.75 -11.97 -10.45
CA TYR A 71 14.06 -10.94 -9.46
C TYR A 71 12.78 -10.19 -9.08
N LEU A 72 12.54 -10.05 -7.78
CA LEU A 72 11.34 -9.44 -7.23
C LEU A 72 11.71 -8.19 -6.44
N ASN A 73 11.04 -7.08 -6.71
CA ASN A 73 11.11 -5.91 -5.85
C ASN A 73 10.17 -6.08 -4.65
N SER A 74 10.66 -5.76 -3.46
CA SER A 74 9.89 -5.82 -2.22
C SER A 74 8.66 -4.91 -2.28
N ILE A 75 7.49 -5.55 -2.22
CA ILE A 75 6.18 -4.88 -2.18
C ILE A 75 6.02 -4.09 -0.88
N ALA A 76 6.46 -4.64 0.25
CA ALA A 76 6.46 -3.96 1.54
C ALA A 76 7.23 -2.62 1.50
N LYS A 77 8.44 -2.61 0.91
CA LYS A 77 9.21 -1.37 0.75
C LYS A 77 8.56 -0.40 -0.23
N ALA A 78 7.80 -0.89 -1.21
CA ALA A 78 7.11 -0.04 -2.17
C ALA A 78 5.92 0.68 -1.51
N ILE A 79 5.06 -0.05 -0.79
CA ILE A 79 3.92 0.55 -0.08
C ILE A 79 4.36 1.50 1.02
N ALA A 80 5.43 1.16 1.78
CA ALA A 80 5.97 2.05 2.80
C ALA A 80 6.43 3.40 2.21
N LYS A 81 6.99 3.39 0.99
CA LYS A 81 7.36 4.62 0.28
C LYS A 81 6.17 5.42 -0.21
N ASP A 82 5.05 4.78 -0.53
CA ASP A 82 3.83 5.48 -0.91
C ASP A 82 3.22 6.23 0.29
N TYR A 83 3.29 5.65 1.49
CA TYR A 83 2.80 6.26 2.74
C TYR A 83 3.73 7.33 3.31
N ALA A 84 5.04 7.19 3.13
CA ALA A 84 6.00 8.20 3.57
C ALA A 84 6.08 9.42 2.62
N ASN A 85 5.40 9.39 1.47
CA ASN A 85 5.49 10.43 0.45
C ASN A 85 4.24 11.31 0.43
N PRO A 86 4.35 12.61 0.76
CA PRO A 86 3.20 13.54 0.78
C PRO A 86 2.43 13.61 -0.55
N LEU A 87 3.11 13.44 -1.69
CA LEU A 87 2.44 13.53 -3.00
C LEU A 87 1.48 12.37 -3.26
N THR A 88 1.77 11.18 -2.71
CA THR A 88 0.89 10.01 -2.84
C THR A 88 -0.04 9.92 -1.63
N ARG A 89 0.49 10.04 -0.41
CA ARG A 89 -0.28 9.77 0.81
C ARG A 89 -1.48 10.72 1.01
N MET A 90 -1.33 12.00 0.68
CA MET A 90 -2.38 13.02 0.90
C MET A 90 -3.59 12.85 -0.01
N CYS A 91 -3.48 12.08 -1.09
CA CYS A 91 -4.60 11.75 -1.95
C CYS A 91 -5.17 10.35 -1.71
N MET A 92 -4.58 9.56 -0.80
CA MET A 92 -5.08 8.21 -0.51
C MET A 92 -6.31 8.23 0.36
N GLN A 93 -7.22 7.31 0.04
CA GLN A 93 -8.41 7.04 0.83
C GLN A 93 -8.16 5.85 1.77
N ASP A 94 -8.34 6.08 3.07
CA ASP A 94 -8.04 5.08 4.12
C ASP A 94 -9.20 4.10 4.35
N TYR A 95 -10.43 4.56 4.14
CA TYR A 95 -11.66 3.79 4.38
C TYR A 95 -12.50 3.72 3.11
N PRO A 96 -13.21 2.61 2.84
CA PRO A 96 -14.23 2.56 1.80
C PRO A 96 -15.20 3.75 1.90
N GLU A 97 -15.58 4.31 0.76
CA GLU A 97 -16.47 5.48 0.70
C GLU A 97 -17.82 5.09 0.09
N ASP A 98 -18.90 5.49 0.75
CA ASP A 98 -20.23 5.48 0.15
C ASP A 98 -20.32 6.57 -0.92
N GLY A 99 -20.23 6.14 -2.18
CA GLY A 99 -20.31 7.03 -3.33
C GLY A 99 -21.71 7.57 -3.63
N GLN A 100 -22.71 7.33 -2.78
CA GLN A 100 -24.10 7.78 -2.96
C GLN A 100 -24.66 7.37 -4.35
N GLY A 101 -24.38 6.13 -4.75
CA GLY A 101 -24.74 5.59 -6.06
C GLY A 101 -23.73 5.86 -7.19
N ARG A 102 -22.59 6.53 -6.92
CA ARG A 102 -21.52 6.79 -7.90
C ARG A 102 -20.30 5.88 -7.64
N MET A 103 -19.82 5.21 -8.68
CA MET A 103 -18.66 4.32 -8.61
C MET A 103 -17.57 4.76 -9.60
N SER A 104 -16.78 5.78 -9.23
CA SER A 104 -15.69 6.32 -10.06
C SER A 104 -14.29 5.96 -9.55
N GLN A 105 -14.16 5.59 -8.28
CA GLN A 105 -12.91 5.20 -7.64
C GLN A 105 -12.96 3.76 -7.17
N ALA A 106 -11.80 3.14 -6.98
CA ALA A 106 -11.68 1.76 -6.50
C ALA A 106 -12.18 1.58 -5.06
N HIS A 107 -12.10 2.64 -4.25
CA HIS A 107 -12.59 2.67 -2.87
C HIS A 107 -14.08 3.01 -2.75
N HIS A 108 -14.80 3.22 -3.86
CA HIS A 108 -16.25 3.40 -3.82
C HIS A 108 -16.99 2.06 -3.84
N GLY A 109 -18.21 2.09 -3.28
CA GLY A 109 -19.23 1.09 -3.51
C GLY A 109 -19.30 0.00 -2.45
N GLU A 110 -20.49 -0.58 -2.32
CA GLU A 110 -20.85 -1.59 -1.32
C GLU A 110 -19.93 -2.83 -1.36
N LYS A 111 -19.39 -3.18 -2.53
CA LYS A 111 -18.45 -4.30 -2.65
C LYS A 111 -17.19 -4.15 -1.77
N MET A 112 -16.77 -2.92 -1.48
CA MET A 112 -15.66 -2.67 -0.56
C MET A 112 -16.05 -2.90 0.91
N LEU A 113 -17.34 -2.78 1.23
CA LEU A 113 -17.92 -3.20 2.51
C LEU A 113 -18.15 -4.71 2.61
N ASP A 114 -18.26 -5.41 1.48
CA ASP A 114 -18.47 -6.87 1.41
C ASP A 114 -17.18 -7.70 1.34
N LEU A 115 -16.01 -7.08 1.49
CA LEU A 115 -14.74 -7.81 1.48
C LEU A 115 -14.73 -8.91 2.58
N PRO A 116 -13.97 -10.00 2.47
CA PRO A 116 -13.77 -10.92 3.60
C PRO A 116 -13.26 -10.18 4.85
N GLU A 117 -13.61 -10.62 6.06
CA GLU A 117 -13.24 -9.93 7.32
C GLU A 117 -11.72 -9.69 7.41
N GLY A 118 -10.89 -10.63 6.98
CA GLY A 118 -9.43 -10.48 6.98
C GLY A 118 -8.86 -9.47 5.96
N LEU A 119 -9.68 -8.89 5.08
CA LEU A 119 -9.26 -7.87 4.10
C LEU A 119 -9.85 -6.48 4.38
N ALA A 120 -10.86 -6.40 5.26
CA ALA A 120 -11.46 -5.13 5.66
C ALA A 120 -10.44 -4.26 6.42
N VAL A 121 -10.73 -2.96 6.53
CA VAL A 121 -9.88 -2.06 7.32
C VAL A 121 -10.05 -2.42 8.80
N PRO A 122 -8.98 -2.84 9.50
CA PRO A 122 -9.11 -3.47 10.81
C PRO A 122 -9.24 -2.46 11.95
N SER A 123 -8.90 -1.18 11.74
CA SER A 123 -8.87 -0.20 12.81
C SER A 123 -9.28 1.22 12.41
N VAL A 124 -9.75 1.98 13.39
CA VAL A 124 -10.07 3.40 13.26
C VAL A 124 -9.50 4.18 14.45
N ARG A 125 -9.07 5.42 14.20
CA ARG A 125 -8.64 6.34 15.26
C ARG A 125 -9.73 7.35 15.59
N VAL A 126 -10.04 7.47 16.89
CA VAL A 126 -10.94 8.48 17.45
C VAL A 126 -10.30 9.05 18.71
N ASP A 127 -10.15 10.38 18.79
CA ASP A 127 -9.56 11.09 19.94
C ASP A 127 -8.26 10.47 20.49
N LYS A 128 -7.36 10.10 19.57
CA LYS A 128 -6.05 9.44 19.81
C LYS A 128 -6.11 7.97 20.23
N LYS A 129 -7.30 7.42 20.50
CA LYS A 129 -7.49 6.00 20.75
C LYS A 129 -7.71 5.25 19.44
N ILE A 130 -7.30 3.99 19.41
CA ILE A 130 -7.48 3.11 18.26
C ILE A 130 -8.50 2.05 18.64
N TYR A 131 -9.50 1.86 17.79
CA TYR A 131 -10.54 0.87 17.93
C TYR A 131 -10.42 -0.14 16.82
N PHE A 132 -10.47 -1.43 17.16
CA PHE A 132 -10.36 -2.53 16.19
C PHE A 132 -11.71 -3.15 15.89
N THR A 133 -11.85 -3.68 14.68
CA THR A 133 -12.98 -4.53 14.31
C THR A 133 -12.95 -5.84 15.10
N GLY A 134 -14.12 -6.34 15.50
CA GLY A 134 -14.27 -7.60 16.22
C GLY A 134 -14.06 -7.52 17.73
N GLU A 135 -13.65 -6.36 18.25
CA GLU A 135 -13.47 -6.13 19.68
C GLU A 135 -14.68 -5.47 20.31
N LEU A 136 -14.95 -5.79 21.58
CA LEU A 136 -15.99 -5.13 22.34
C LEU A 136 -15.52 -3.73 22.75
N LEU A 137 -16.30 -2.71 22.42
CA LEU A 137 -16.05 -1.33 22.84
C LEU A 137 -17.27 -0.74 23.56
N GLN A 138 -17.05 0.33 24.32
CA GLN A 138 -18.11 1.10 24.97
C GLN A 138 -18.26 2.45 24.29
N GLN A 139 -19.51 2.81 24.01
CA GLN A 139 -19.89 4.10 23.47
C GLN A 139 -20.06 5.16 24.57
N SER A 140 -20.07 6.44 24.22
CA SER A 140 -20.27 7.58 25.12
C SER A 140 -21.62 7.54 25.85
N SER A 141 -22.64 6.92 25.23
CA SER A 141 -23.94 6.59 25.82
C SER A 141 -23.90 5.48 26.88
N ARG A 142 -22.73 4.86 27.12
CA ARG A 142 -22.50 3.66 27.94
C ARG A 142 -23.08 2.35 27.38
N SER A 143 -23.62 2.35 26.17
CA SER A 143 -23.93 1.11 25.44
C SER A 143 -22.64 0.43 24.95
N TYR A 144 -22.74 -0.87 24.69
CA TYR A 144 -21.63 -1.65 24.15
C TYR A 144 -21.88 -2.01 22.68
N PHE A 145 -20.80 -2.16 21.92
CA PHE A 145 -20.85 -2.39 20.48
C PHE A 145 -19.65 -3.21 20.04
N ILE A 146 -19.81 -4.03 19.00
CA ILE A 146 -18.71 -4.73 18.32
C ILE A 146 -18.68 -4.27 16.86
N PRO A 147 -17.74 -3.40 16.46
CA PRO A 147 -17.62 -2.95 15.08
C PRO A 147 -17.15 -4.10 14.19
N LYS A 148 -17.77 -4.25 13.03
CA LYS A 148 -17.41 -5.24 12.01
C LYS A 148 -16.74 -4.61 10.80
N ARG A 149 -17.14 -3.39 10.43
CA ARG A 149 -16.58 -2.64 9.30
C ARG A 149 -16.55 -1.15 9.60
N PHE A 150 -15.56 -0.48 9.02
CA PHE A 150 -15.47 0.98 8.98
C PHE A 150 -15.59 1.46 7.54
N PHE A 151 -16.33 2.56 7.35
CA PHE A 151 -16.49 3.21 6.06
C PHE A 151 -16.78 4.69 6.24
N GLN A 152 -16.68 5.43 5.16
CA GLN A 152 -16.82 6.87 5.12
C GLN A 152 -18.08 7.23 4.34
N ALA A 153 -18.88 8.16 4.84
CA ALA A 153 -20.09 8.62 4.17
C ALA A 153 -20.31 10.12 4.40
N TYR A 154 -21.03 10.76 3.49
CA TYR A 154 -21.49 12.14 3.65
C TYR A 154 -22.92 12.12 4.19
N LEU A 155 -23.11 12.61 5.41
CA LEU A 155 -24.44 12.69 6.02
C LEU A 155 -25.22 13.89 5.46
N PRO A 156 -26.54 13.75 5.22
CA PRO A 156 -27.38 14.84 4.71
C PRO A 156 -27.43 16.07 5.60
N ASP A 157 -27.21 15.91 6.91
CA ASP A 157 -27.30 16.96 7.93
C ASP A 157 -25.99 17.74 8.15
N GLY A 158 -24.95 17.48 7.34
CA GLY A 158 -23.68 18.20 7.39
C GLY A 158 -23.78 19.65 6.90
N ASP A 159 -22.78 20.48 7.23
CA ASP A 159 -22.70 21.86 6.75
C ASP A 159 -22.74 21.90 5.21
N ALA A 160 -23.84 22.41 4.65
CA ALA A 160 -24.09 22.43 3.22
C ALA A 160 -23.05 23.23 2.41
N ALA A 161 -22.25 24.08 3.08
CA ALA A 161 -21.17 24.83 2.47
C ALA A 161 -19.89 23.99 2.27
N HIS A 162 -19.60 23.06 3.19
CA HIS A 162 -18.41 22.21 3.19
C HIS A 162 -18.75 20.84 3.78
N PRO A 163 -19.29 19.91 2.97
CA PRO A 163 -19.62 18.59 3.45
C PRO A 163 -18.32 17.85 3.79
N GLU A 164 -18.05 17.68 5.08
CA GLU A 164 -16.98 16.81 5.55
C GLU A 164 -17.51 15.38 5.69
N PRO A 165 -16.76 14.40 5.20
CA PRO A 165 -17.16 13.02 5.36
C PRO A 165 -16.97 12.56 6.80
N VAL A 166 -17.94 11.79 7.30
CA VAL A 166 -17.84 11.14 8.62
C VAL A 166 -17.48 9.68 8.46
N ILE A 167 -16.79 9.14 9.47
CA ILE A 167 -16.49 7.71 9.54
C ILE A 167 -17.60 7.02 10.35
N LEU A 168 -18.18 6.00 9.74
CA LEU A 168 -19.24 5.17 10.30
C LEU A 168 -18.73 3.76 10.51
N ALA A 169 -19.33 3.06 11.47
CA ALA A 169 -19.10 1.66 11.74
C ALA A 169 -20.39 0.86 11.56
N ILE A 170 -20.32 -0.24 10.81
CA ILE A 170 -21.33 -1.30 10.80
C ILE A 170 -20.89 -2.35 11.82
N GLY A 171 -21.80 -2.81 12.67
CA GLY A 171 -21.47 -3.79 13.70
C GLY A 171 -22.68 -4.18 14.53
N ASN A 172 -22.42 -4.93 15.61
CA ASN A 172 -23.46 -5.51 16.43
C ASN A 172 -23.59 -4.77 17.78
N PRO A 173 -24.79 -4.32 18.16
CA PRO A 173 -25.08 -3.88 19.52
C PRO A 173 -24.82 -5.00 20.53
N VAL A 174 -24.38 -4.62 21.73
CA VAL A 174 -24.16 -5.57 22.82
C VAL A 174 -24.87 -5.09 24.08
N ALA A 175 -25.71 -5.96 24.63
CA ALA A 175 -26.39 -5.74 25.89
C ALA A 175 -25.58 -6.37 27.03
N TRP A 176 -25.42 -5.63 28.13
CA TRP A 176 -24.83 -6.17 29.35
C TRP A 176 -25.91 -6.76 30.25
N THR A 177 -25.69 -7.99 30.70
CA THR A 177 -26.58 -8.71 31.63
C THR A 177 -25.78 -9.23 32.82
N ALA A 178 -26.47 -9.65 33.88
CA ALA A 178 -25.84 -10.23 35.06
C ALA A 178 -25.01 -11.50 34.74
N SER A 179 -25.27 -12.17 33.61
CA SER A 179 -24.57 -13.37 33.16
C SER A 179 -23.50 -13.11 32.10
N GLY A 180 -23.30 -11.85 31.69
CA GLY A 180 -22.32 -11.45 30.67
C GLY A 180 -22.90 -10.61 29.54
N PHE A 181 -22.18 -10.57 28.42
CA PHE A 181 -22.55 -9.79 27.24
C PHE A 181 -23.39 -10.62 26.26
N ILE A 182 -24.48 -10.04 25.77
CA ILE A 182 -25.35 -10.63 24.75
C ILE A 182 -25.23 -9.78 23.48
N VAL A 183 -24.78 -10.39 22.40
CA VAL A 183 -24.62 -9.74 21.10
C VAL A 183 -25.93 -9.82 20.33
N ASP A 184 -26.45 -8.68 19.90
CA ASP A 184 -27.62 -8.62 19.02
C ASP A 184 -27.21 -9.08 17.60
N PRO A 185 -27.91 -10.07 17.01
CA PRO A 185 -27.61 -10.53 15.65
C PRO A 185 -27.86 -9.44 14.58
N GLU A 186 -28.73 -8.46 14.84
CA GLU A 186 -29.02 -7.39 13.90
C GLU A 186 -27.89 -6.35 13.90
N GLN A 187 -27.35 -6.06 12.71
CA GLN A 187 -26.29 -5.09 12.55
C GLN A 187 -26.87 -3.69 12.42
N ILE A 188 -26.26 -2.74 13.12
CA ILE A 188 -26.60 -1.32 13.04
C ILE A 188 -25.39 -0.50 12.56
N ILE A 189 -25.70 0.70 12.06
CA ILE A 189 -24.70 1.71 11.72
C ILE A 189 -24.62 2.71 12.87
N THR A 190 -23.41 3.05 13.27
CA THR A 190 -23.16 4.09 14.28
C THR A 190 -21.94 4.93 13.89
N GLU A 191 -21.89 6.19 14.33
CA GLU A 191 -20.72 7.03 14.12
C GLU A 191 -19.57 6.60 15.04
N VAL A 192 -18.34 6.58 14.51
CA VAL A 192 -17.16 6.24 15.31
C VAL A 192 -16.88 7.30 16.38
N SER A 193 -17.38 8.53 16.20
CA SER A 193 -17.34 9.61 17.19
C SER A 193 -18.02 9.23 18.52
N THR A 194 -18.92 8.23 18.50
CA THR A 194 -19.57 7.72 19.71
C THR A 194 -18.67 6.82 20.53
N PHE A 195 -17.54 6.35 20.00
CA PHE A 195 -16.67 5.40 20.71
C PHE A 195 -15.93 6.10 21.85
N ALA A 196 -15.91 5.47 23.03
CA ALA A 196 -15.37 6.07 24.25
C ALA A 196 -14.30 5.23 24.93
N ARG A 197 -14.52 3.91 25.08
CA ARG A 197 -13.54 2.99 25.70
C ARG A 197 -13.24 1.78 24.84
N THR A 198 -11.97 1.42 24.77
CA THR A 198 -11.48 0.21 24.11
C THR A 198 -11.77 -1.02 24.97
N PHE A 199 -11.60 -2.22 24.40
CA PHE A 199 -11.76 -3.47 25.14
C PHE A 199 -10.81 -3.55 26.36
N GLU A 200 -9.53 -3.21 26.15
CA GLU A 200 -8.49 -3.17 27.19
C GLU A 200 -8.90 -2.27 28.37
N GLU A 201 -9.46 -1.09 28.07
CA GLU A 201 -9.95 -0.17 29.10
C GLU A 201 -11.17 -0.73 29.85
N ILE A 202 -12.01 -1.54 29.21
CA ILE A 202 -13.18 -2.17 29.84
C ILE A 202 -12.75 -3.34 30.73
N GLU A 203 -11.75 -4.10 30.30
CA GLU A 203 -11.25 -5.27 31.03
C GLU A 203 -10.37 -4.91 32.24
N GLU A 204 -9.97 -3.63 32.40
CA GLU A 204 -8.96 -3.18 33.40
C GLU A 204 -7.68 -4.03 33.35
N SER A 205 -7.29 -4.46 32.14
CA SER A 205 -6.18 -5.36 31.91
C SER A 205 -5.01 -4.61 31.25
N GLU A 206 -3.80 -4.80 31.77
CA GLU A 206 -2.54 -4.41 31.10
C GLU A 206 -2.19 -5.42 30.00
N LEU A 207 -3.11 -5.65 29.06
CA LEU A 207 -2.79 -6.41 27.86
C LEU A 207 -1.89 -5.52 26.99
N GLU A 208 -0.60 -5.88 26.88
CA GLU A 208 0.25 -5.33 25.83
C GLU A 208 -0.45 -5.58 24.50
N CYS A 209 -0.93 -4.51 23.86
CA CYS A 209 -1.64 -4.53 22.58
C CYS A 209 -0.92 -5.47 21.59
N GLY A 210 -1.45 -6.68 21.43
CA GLY A 210 -0.82 -7.78 20.72
C GLY A 210 -0.59 -7.43 19.25
N PHE A 211 0.50 -7.96 18.67
CA PHE A 211 0.96 -7.86 17.28
C PHE A 211 1.14 -6.44 16.67
N THR A 212 0.25 -5.51 16.92
CA THR A 212 0.21 -4.14 16.36
C THR A 212 1.09 -3.17 17.14
N GLY A 213 1.35 -3.45 18.42
CA GLY A 213 2.13 -2.58 19.32
C GLY A 213 1.49 -1.20 19.50
N GLY A 214 0.17 -1.13 19.52
CA GLY A 214 -0.59 0.12 19.66
C GLY A 214 -0.55 1.04 18.43
N ARG A 215 -0.17 0.53 17.26
CA ARG A 215 -0.13 1.29 16.01
C ARG A 215 -1.47 1.24 15.28
N LEU A 216 -1.80 2.32 14.55
CA LEU A 216 -2.92 2.31 13.61
C LEU A 216 -2.65 1.26 12.53
N VAL A 217 -3.63 0.43 12.24
CA VAL A 217 -3.53 -0.62 11.21
C VAL A 217 -4.45 -0.29 10.04
N LEU A 218 -3.87 -0.11 8.85
CA LEU A 218 -4.60 0.19 7.61
C LEU A 218 -4.44 -0.93 6.59
N SER A 219 -5.51 -1.22 5.87
CA SER A 219 -5.48 -2.18 4.75
C SER A 219 -5.08 -1.48 3.46
N VAL A 220 -4.17 -2.08 2.69
CA VAL A 220 -3.64 -1.50 1.45
C VAL A 220 -4.11 -2.31 0.25
N PRO A 221 -5.16 -1.87 -0.47
CA PRO A 221 -5.62 -2.57 -1.67
C PRO A 221 -4.60 -2.39 -2.80
N LEU A 222 -4.22 -3.50 -3.44
CA LEU A 222 -3.26 -3.52 -4.53
C LEU A 222 -3.93 -3.91 -5.86
N ILE A 223 -3.58 -3.17 -6.90
CA ILE A 223 -3.85 -3.52 -8.30
C ILE A 223 -2.59 -4.21 -8.82
N ILE A 224 -2.71 -5.46 -9.26
CA ILE A 224 -1.61 -6.25 -9.81
C ILE A 224 -1.90 -6.48 -11.29
N PHE A 225 -0.92 -6.16 -12.13
CA PHE A 225 -1.02 -6.31 -13.57
C PHE A 225 0.16 -7.12 -14.11
N ILE A 226 -0.11 -8.09 -14.99
CA ILE A 226 0.91 -8.88 -15.69
C ILE A 226 0.72 -8.76 -17.20
N ASP A 227 1.80 -8.42 -17.89
CA ASP A 227 1.80 -8.19 -19.34
C ASP A 227 2.97 -8.89 -20.03
N ASP A 228 2.79 -9.27 -21.31
CA ASP A 228 3.84 -9.80 -22.16
C ASP A 228 4.44 -8.72 -23.07
N VAL A 229 5.60 -8.20 -22.67
CA VAL A 229 6.32 -7.19 -23.44
C VAL A 229 7.36 -7.83 -24.35
N SER A 230 7.55 -7.27 -25.54
CA SER A 230 8.64 -7.66 -26.42
C SER A 230 9.93 -6.94 -26.01
N GLY A 231 11.00 -7.71 -25.77
CA GLY A 231 12.29 -7.15 -25.32
C GLY A 231 13.14 -6.51 -26.41
N ASN A 232 12.69 -6.51 -27.68
CA ASN A 232 13.52 -6.07 -28.80
C ASN A 232 12.68 -5.45 -29.93
N VAL A 233 13.07 -4.27 -30.41
CA VAL A 233 12.39 -3.51 -31.47
C VAL A 233 12.34 -4.29 -32.81
N SER A 234 13.21 -5.29 -33.01
CA SER A 234 13.36 -6.00 -34.29
C SER A 234 13.07 -7.51 -34.26
N LYS A 235 12.74 -8.12 -33.11
CA LYS A 235 12.41 -9.54 -33.06
C LYS A 235 11.23 -9.81 -32.14
N GLN A 236 10.12 -10.16 -32.76
CA GLN A 236 8.82 -10.56 -32.19
C GLN A 236 8.89 -11.80 -31.25
N TRP A 237 10.09 -12.34 -30.97
CA TRP A 237 10.32 -13.67 -30.40
C TRP A 237 11.04 -13.69 -29.05
N ASN A 238 11.36 -12.53 -28.45
CA ASN A 238 11.90 -12.49 -27.08
C ASN A 238 10.85 -11.92 -26.14
N LYS A 239 9.88 -12.77 -25.78
CA LYS A 239 8.80 -12.43 -24.84
C LYS A 239 9.38 -12.31 -23.43
N HIS A 240 9.03 -11.23 -22.76
CA HIS A 240 9.29 -11.04 -21.34
C HIS A 240 7.95 -10.81 -20.65
N HIS A 241 7.73 -11.51 -19.55
CA HIS A 241 6.60 -11.19 -18.68
C HIS A 241 7.04 -10.16 -17.66
N VAL A 242 6.24 -9.10 -17.51
CA VAL A 242 6.48 -8.03 -16.55
C VAL A 242 5.29 -7.91 -15.62
N VAL A 243 5.58 -7.75 -14.33
CA VAL A 243 4.58 -7.51 -13.30
C VAL A 243 4.69 -6.08 -12.80
N TYR A 244 3.57 -5.39 -12.81
CA TYR A 244 3.39 -4.06 -12.23
C TYR A 244 2.38 -4.10 -11.08
N MET A 245 2.49 -3.11 -10.19
CA MET A 245 1.59 -2.93 -9.06
C MET A 245 1.28 -1.46 -8.85
N SER A 246 0.05 -1.15 -8.45
CA SER A 246 -0.35 0.18 -7.99
C SER A 246 -1.16 0.07 -6.70
N ASN A 247 -1.08 1.07 -5.82
CA ASN A 247 -1.89 1.13 -4.60
C ASN A 247 -3.27 1.74 -4.90
N ALA A 248 -4.33 0.93 -4.81
CA ALA A 248 -5.70 1.28 -5.18
C ALA A 248 -6.39 2.25 -4.21
N ALA A 249 -5.75 2.58 -3.07
CA ALA A 249 -6.21 3.64 -2.19
C ALA A 249 -6.10 5.02 -2.86
N MET A 250 -5.23 5.17 -3.87
CA MET A 250 -5.10 6.40 -4.64
C MET A 250 -6.25 6.57 -5.65
N PRO A 251 -6.67 7.80 -5.94
CA PRO A 251 -7.67 8.08 -6.95
C PRO A 251 -7.13 7.73 -8.35
N ARG A 252 -8.05 7.41 -9.26
CA ARG A 252 -7.77 7.06 -10.65
C ARG A 252 -6.80 8.02 -11.35
N GLN A 253 -6.96 9.33 -11.14
CA GLN A 253 -6.11 10.37 -11.74
C GLN A 253 -4.62 10.24 -11.32
N MET A 254 -4.37 9.66 -10.15
CA MET A 254 -3.01 9.37 -9.68
C MET A 254 -2.54 8.01 -10.19
N LEU A 255 -3.41 7.00 -10.22
CA LEU A 255 -3.09 5.67 -10.76
C LEU A 255 -2.64 5.70 -12.23
N GLU A 256 -3.17 6.63 -13.03
CA GLU A 256 -2.79 6.84 -14.43
C GLU A 256 -1.40 7.49 -14.59
N LYS A 257 -0.82 8.05 -13.53
CA LYS A 257 0.52 8.63 -13.56
C LYS A 257 1.56 7.53 -13.40
N GLU A 258 2.55 7.49 -14.29
CA GLU A 258 3.69 6.56 -14.24
C GLU A 258 4.38 6.52 -12.87
N PHE A 259 4.37 7.64 -12.14
CA PHE A 259 4.90 7.73 -10.78
C PHE A 259 4.27 6.76 -9.77
N CYS A 260 2.97 6.48 -9.93
CA CYS A 260 2.20 5.62 -9.04
C CYS A 260 2.20 4.14 -9.50
N VAL A 261 2.79 3.85 -10.64
CA VAL A 261 2.96 2.49 -11.17
C VAL A 261 4.32 1.94 -10.71
N ARG A 262 4.31 0.86 -9.94
CA ARG A 262 5.50 0.22 -9.38
C ARG A 262 5.87 -1.00 -10.22
N PHE A 263 7.11 -1.04 -10.72
CA PHE A 263 7.68 -2.25 -11.31
C PHE A 263 8.00 -3.27 -10.20
N VAL A 264 7.42 -4.46 -10.29
CA VAL A 264 7.57 -5.52 -9.29
C VAL A 264 8.54 -6.60 -9.74
N SER A 265 8.36 -7.15 -10.94
CA SER A 265 9.18 -8.27 -11.41
C SER A 265 9.21 -8.36 -12.93
N SER A 266 10.24 -9.00 -13.46
CA SER A 266 10.27 -9.42 -14.87
C SER A 266 11.15 -10.65 -15.07
N SER A 267 10.81 -11.49 -16.04
CA SER A 267 11.70 -12.58 -16.46
C SER A 267 11.52 -12.97 -17.94
N PRO A 268 12.60 -13.29 -18.67
CA PRO A 268 12.54 -13.98 -19.95
C PRO A 268 12.29 -15.49 -19.85
N HIS A 269 12.52 -16.08 -18.67
CA HIS A 269 12.56 -17.54 -18.50
C HIS A 269 11.47 -18.06 -17.57
N ALA A 270 11.09 -17.25 -16.57
CA ALA A 270 10.00 -17.62 -15.67
C ALA A 270 8.65 -17.39 -16.35
N SER A 271 7.77 -18.38 -16.23
CA SER A 271 6.40 -18.31 -16.69
C SER A 271 5.57 -17.29 -15.90
N PRO A 272 4.43 -16.81 -16.44
CA PRO A 272 3.54 -15.89 -15.72
C PRO A 272 3.09 -16.42 -14.36
N LEU A 273 2.85 -17.73 -14.24
CA LEU A 273 2.44 -18.37 -12.98
C LEU A 273 3.55 -18.37 -11.93
N GLU A 274 4.81 -18.55 -12.34
CA GLU A 274 5.94 -18.48 -11.42
C GLU A 274 6.13 -17.05 -10.88
N LEU A 275 5.99 -16.06 -11.75
CA LEU A 275 6.03 -14.64 -11.35
C LEU A 275 4.85 -14.31 -10.44
N ALA A 276 3.64 -14.73 -10.79
CA ALA A 276 2.44 -14.52 -9.99
C ALA A 276 2.54 -15.20 -8.61
N LYS A 277 3.13 -16.40 -8.54
CA LYS A 277 3.41 -17.07 -7.26
C LYS A 277 4.37 -16.26 -6.40
N GLY A 278 5.51 -15.82 -6.95
CA GLY A 278 6.46 -15.00 -6.19
C GLY A 278 5.85 -13.70 -5.68
N VAL A 279 4.99 -13.07 -6.49
CA VAL A 279 4.25 -11.85 -6.10
C VAL A 279 3.24 -12.15 -4.99
N LYS A 280 2.46 -13.23 -5.14
CA LYS A 280 1.51 -13.68 -4.11
C LYS A 280 2.21 -13.95 -2.78
N ASP A 281 3.30 -14.73 -2.80
CA ASP A 281 4.06 -15.08 -1.61
C ASP A 281 4.62 -13.81 -0.92
N SER A 282 5.07 -12.82 -1.70
CA SER A 282 5.52 -11.52 -1.16
C SER A 282 4.40 -10.68 -0.55
N ILE A 283 3.20 -10.68 -1.13
CA ILE A 283 2.03 -9.99 -0.55
C ILE A 283 1.59 -10.70 0.73
N SER A 284 1.47 -12.03 0.70
CA SER A 284 1.07 -12.82 1.87
C SER A 284 2.06 -12.66 3.02
N THR A 285 3.37 -12.70 2.75
CA THR A 285 4.40 -12.45 3.77
C THR A 285 4.25 -11.05 4.37
N ALA A 286 4.01 -10.03 3.53
CA ALA A 286 3.83 -8.66 3.98
C ALA A 286 2.54 -8.46 4.79
N ALA A 287 1.46 -9.16 4.44
CA ALA A 287 0.19 -9.14 5.17
C ALA A 287 0.30 -9.86 6.52
N GLU A 288 0.96 -11.02 6.55
CA GLU A 288 1.13 -11.83 7.77
C GLU A 288 1.99 -11.13 8.82
N HIS A 289 3.09 -10.48 8.40
CA HIS A 289 3.99 -9.78 9.33
C HIS A 289 3.56 -8.35 9.62
N GLY A 290 2.67 -7.79 8.80
CA GLY A 290 2.43 -6.36 8.72
C GLY A 290 3.65 -5.59 8.17
N VAL A 291 3.40 -4.43 7.59
CA VAL A 291 4.46 -3.53 7.11
C VAL A 291 4.46 -2.27 7.95
N ILE A 292 5.45 -2.12 8.83
CA ILE A 292 5.65 -0.90 9.60
C ILE A 292 6.20 0.19 8.68
N ALA A 293 5.50 1.32 8.62
CA ALA A 293 5.87 2.45 7.79
C ALA A 293 5.58 3.77 8.49
N TRP A 294 6.39 4.79 8.17
CA TRP A 294 6.08 6.17 8.53
C TRP A 294 4.94 6.70 7.65
N ASP A 295 3.87 7.17 8.28
CA ASP A 295 2.75 7.84 7.63
C ASP A 295 2.95 9.35 7.73
N CYS A 296 3.10 10.03 6.59
CA CYS A 296 3.30 11.48 6.60
C CYS A 296 2.02 12.30 6.76
N LYS A 297 0.83 11.68 6.70
CA LYS A 297 -0.47 12.31 7.00
C LYS A 297 -0.73 12.30 8.51
N TYR A 298 -0.39 11.22 9.19
CA TYR A 298 -0.57 11.08 10.64
C TYR A 298 0.68 11.42 11.46
N GLU A 299 1.83 11.59 10.80
CA GLU A 299 3.13 11.91 11.43
C GLU A 299 3.55 10.91 12.50
N GLU A 300 3.38 9.62 12.21
CA GLU A 300 3.69 8.52 13.13
C GLU A 300 4.00 7.23 12.37
N GLU A 301 4.40 6.18 13.11
CA GLU A 301 4.48 4.83 12.57
C GLU A 301 3.12 4.12 12.59
N ILE A 302 2.73 3.60 11.44
CA ILE A 302 1.52 2.77 11.28
C ILE A 302 1.89 1.39 10.75
N MET A 303 0.98 0.44 10.92
CA MET A 303 1.07 -0.89 10.32
C MET A 303 0.17 -0.97 9.08
N LEU A 304 0.75 -1.44 7.97
CA LEU A 304 0.06 -1.60 6.70
C LEU A 304 -0.13 -3.09 6.38
N VAL A 305 -1.34 -3.48 6.00
CA VAL A 305 -1.70 -4.86 5.63
C VAL A 305 -2.11 -4.89 4.15
N PRO A 306 -1.20 -5.27 3.23
CA PRO A 306 -1.50 -5.26 1.80
C PRO A 306 -2.34 -6.48 1.38
N TYR A 307 -3.23 -6.28 0.41
CA TYR A 307 -3.97 -7.37 -0.23
C TYR A 307 -4.23 -7.09 -1.71
N GLY A 308 -4.34 -8.15 -2.52
CA GLY A 308 -4.64 -8.01 -3.94
C GLY A 308 -6.12 -7.78 -4.20
N LEU A 309 -6.51 -6.54 -4.50
CA LEU A 309 -7.89 -6.15 -4.81
C LEU A 309 -8.24 -6.47 -6.27
N PHE A 310 -7.43 -6.01 -7.22
CA PHE A 310 -7.60 -6.27 -8.65
C PHE A 310 -6.41 -7.06 -9.19
N LYS A 311 -6.69 -8.11 -9.94
CA LYS A 311 -5.69 -8.96 -10.60
C LYS A 311 -6.05 -8.97 -12.08
N ALA A 312 -5.30 -8.21 -12.87
CA ALA A 312 -5.52 -8.06 -14.30
C ALA A 312 -4.40 -8.74 -15.07
N GLY A 313 -4.77 -9.43 -16.14
CA GLY A 313 -3.84 -9.98 -17.11
C GLY A 313 -4.56 -10.19 -18.44
N ASP A 314 -3.83 -9.97 -19.53
CA ASP A 314 -4.37 -10.11 -20.90
C ASP A 314 -4.58 -11.58 -21.29
N ASN A 315 -4.03 -12.51 -20.51
CA ASN A 315 -4.11 -13.93 -20.79
C ASN A 315 -5.31 -14.58 -20.08
N PRO A 316 -6.26 -15.20 -20.81
CA PRO A 316 -7.41 -15.89 -20.20
C PRO A 316 -7.04 -17.04 -19.27
N MET A 317 -5.77 -17.47 -19.20
CA MET A 317 -5.30 -18.43 -18.19
C MET A 317 -5.31 -17.90 -16.74
N GLN A 318 -5.61 -16.62 -16.51
CA GLN A 318 -5.85 -16.05 -15.17
C GLN A 318 -7.32 -16.00 -14.76
N ALA A 319 -8.26 -16.31 -15.66
CA ALA A 319 -9.71 -16.35 -15.38
C ALA A 319 -10.13 -17.64 -14.70
#